data_AF-A0A9Q0JQM8-F1
#
_entry.id   AF-A0A9Q0JQM8-F1
#
_cell.length_a   1.000
_cell.length_b   1.000
_cell.length_c   1.000
_cell.angle_alpha   90.00
_cell.angle_beta   90.00
_cell.angle_gamma   90.00
#
_symmetry.space_group_name_H-M   'P 1'
#
loop_
_entity.id
_entity.type
_entity.pdbx_description
1 polymer ?
#
loop_
_entity_poly.entity_id
_entity_poly.type
_entity_poly.pdbx_seq_one_letter_code
_entity_poly.pdbx_strand_id
1 'polypeptide(L)'
;MGGFLMQFVLVMVILSLDYTSLAEAQAIPGCNSTCGELTITYPFGVEENCYLSMDITCNYSFNPPQAFLRRSQSVKVRNISIDGNLNINALIARDCYGKDWQTTSVWSYLDLKSQFTISETRNKFVVVGCDSYGQISGFRGNRSYPYTSGCRSRCDTKEAVDVSSCSGSGCCQIGIPSGLFFANVSAYSFNQHRNVSGFNNCTYAFVVEEGQFDFSMASLENIPQVNPKLPVVLEWSVRDARGSSCKGNATSYHTNNTLGYRCKCNDGYQGNPYLPSPCGCQVKNPFFAMASYDLVEVGIIHDQILLVQASLAPFVIAGHEWSPVRANLVAKLFPNVVPVQDNMVNLQGDDHNMDNNIGNNKSDHEEKLNIRI
;
A
#
# COMPACT_ATOMS: atom_id res chain seq x y z
N MET A 1 50.16 -1.87 -19.31
CA MET A 1 48.81 -2.28 -19.75
C MET A 1 47.81 -2.50 -18.60
N GLY A 2 48.23 -2.65 -17.33
CA GLY A 2 47.30 -2.85 -16.20
C GLY A 2 46.47 -1.63 -15.77
N GLY A 3 46.96 -0.40 -15.98
CA GLY A 3 46.24 0.83 -15.59
C GLY A 3 44.97 1.11 -16.40
N PHE A 4 44.97 0.77 -17.70
CA PHE A 4 43.80 0.96 -18.57
C PHE A 4 42.68 -0.04 -18.24
N LEU A 5 43.00 -1.29 -17.88
CA LEU A 5 42.03 -2.31 -17.49
C LEU A 5 41.29 -1.93 -16.19
N MET A 6 42.01 -1.44 -15.17
CA MET A 6 41.42 -0.96 -13.91
C MET A 6 40.44 0.20 -14.14
N GLN A 7 40.77 1.12 -15.04
CA GLN A 7 39.96 2.31 -15.31
C GLN A 7 38.68 1.97 -16.13
N PHE A 8 38.76 0.99 -17.03
CA PHE A 8 37.58 0.46 -17.74
C PHE A 8 36.64 -0.33 -16.81
N VAL A 9 37.17 -1.12 -15.87
CA VAL A 9 36.36 -1.84 -14.88
C VAL A 9 35.64 -0.86 -13.95
N LEU A 10 36.31 0.21 -13.50
CA LEU A 10 35.67 1.24 -12.67
C LEU A 10 34.52 1.94 -13.40
N VAL A 11 34.67 2.25 -14.69
CA VAL A 11 33.62 2.92 -15.49
C VAL A 11 32.40 2.02 -15.72
N MET A 12 32.59 0.71 -15.90
CA MET A 12 31.47 -0.25 -16.03
C MET A 12 30.73 -0.49 -14.70
N VAL A 13 31.44 -0.44 -13.56
CA VAL A 13 30.84 -0.48 -12.22
C VAL A 13 30.08 0.81 -11.89
N ILE A 14 30.51 1.96 -12.41
CA ILE A 14 29.81 3.25 -12.25
C ILE A 14 28.58 3.35 -13.16
N LEU A 15 28.56 2.66 -14.32
CA LEU A 15 27.36 2.58 -15.20
C LEU A 15 26.33 1.54 -14.74
N SER A 16 26.63 0.75 -13.70
CA SER A 16 25.69 -0.17 -13.05
C SER A 16 25.08 0.42 -11.77
N LEU A 17 25.24 1.72 -11.53
CA LEU A 17 24.52 2.47 -10.51
C LEU A 17 23.01 2.46 -10.81
N ASP A 18 22.33 1.50 -10.17
CA ASP A 18 20.94 1.52 -9.72
C ASP A 18 19.92 2.24 -10.63
N TYR A 19 19.61 1.63 -11.77
CA TYR A 19 18.26 1.77 -12.32
C TYR A 19 17.33 0.84 -11.56
N THR A 20 17.01 1.15 -10.30
CA THR A 20 15.81 0.60 -9.67
C THR A 20 14.61 1.23 -10.36
N SER A 21 14.16 0.67 -11.49
CA SER A 21 12.81 0.92 -11.96
C SER A 21 11.88 0.20 -10.99
N LEU A 22 11.52 0.88 -9.89
CA LEU A 22 10.28 0.55 -9.21
C LEU A 22 9.20 0.65 -10.28
N ALA A 23 8.62 -0.48 -10.67
CA ALA A 23 7.39 -0.46 -11.43
C ALA A 23 6.36 0.20 -10.51
N GLU A 24 6.22 1.52 -10.62
CA GLU A 24 5.27 2.29 -9.84
C GLU A 24 3.87 1.77 -10.16
N ALA A 25 3.02 1.71 -9.15
CA ALA A 25 1.62 1.38 -9.36
C ALA A 25 1.05 2.34 -10.40
N GLN A 26 0.53 1.80 -11.50
CA GLN A 26 0.06 2.58 -12.64
C GLN A 26 -1.46 2.48 -12.81
N ALA A 27 -2.02 3.44 -13.55
CA ALA A 27 -3.36 3.33 -14.10
C ALA A 27 -3.42 2.25 -15.19
N ILE A 28 -4.62 1.87 -15.62
CA ILE A 28 -4.77 1.05 -16.84
C ILE A 28 -4.22 1.84 -18.04
N PRO A 29 -3.44 1.24 -18.95
CA PRO A 29 -2.98 1.91 -20.17
C PRO A 29 -4.15 2.51 -20.97
N GLY A 30 -4.04 3.79 -21.33
CA GLY A 30 -5.10 4.54 -22.02
C GLY A 30 -6.12 5.22 -21.10
N CYS A 31 -6.07 4.96 -19.79
CA CYS A 31 -6.86 5.66 -18.79
C CYS A 31 -6.11 6.85 -18.20
N ASN A 32 -6.87 7.85 -17.76
CA ASN A 32 -6.27 9.03 -17.14
C ASN A 32 -5.63 8.67 -15.77
N SER A 33 -4.35 8.99 -15.62
CA SER A 33 -3.54 8.63 -14.44
C SER A 33 -3.38 9.75 -13.43
N THR A 34 -3.97 10.93 -13.68
CA THR A 34 -3.84 12.08 -12.78
C THR A 34 -5.14 12.88 -12.66
N CYS A 35 -5.29 13.57 -11.53
CA CYS A 35 -6.29 14.62 -11.32
C CYS A 35 -5.68 15.76 -10.52
N GLY A 36 -5.25 16.81 -11.21
CA GLY A 36 -4.41 17.85 -10.61
C GLY A 36 -3.09 17.25 -10.15
N GLU A 37 -2.80 17.37 -8.87
CA GLU A 37 -1.59 16.82 -8.24
C GLU A 37 -1.73 15.35 -7.80
N LEU A 38 -2.96 14.81 -7.81
CA LEU A 38 -3.18 13.42 -7.39
C LEU A 38 -2.81 12.45 -8.51
N THR A 39 -1.90 11.51 -8.21
CA THR A 39 -1.65 10.33 -9.05
C THR A 39 -2.70 9.26 -8.77
N ILE A 40 -3.28 8.70 -9.83
CA ILE A 40 -4.37 7.73 -9.77
C ILE A 40 -3.84 6.41 -10.33
N THR A 41 -3.94 5.36 -9.51
CA THR A 41 -3.41 4.03 -9.80
C THR A 41 -4.54 3.01 -9.77
N TYR A 42 -4.52 2.02 -10.65
CA TYR A 42 -5.51 0.93 -10.59
C TYR A 42 -5.39 0.19 -9.24
N PRO A 43 -6.48 -0.17 -8.51
CA PRO A 43 -7.87 -0.32 -8.96
C PRO A 43 -8.74 0.95 -8.90
N PHE A 44 -8.14 2.12 -8.67
CA PHE A 44 -8.80 3.42 -8.74
C PHE A 44 -8.83 3.96 -10.16
N GLY A 45 -9.77 4.87 -10.43
CA GLY A 45 -9.90 5.50 -11.74
C GLY A 45 -11.00 6.56 -11.77
N VAL A 46 -10.94 7.42 -12.78
CA VAL A 46 -11.90 8.53 -12.97
C VAL A 46 -12.95 8.21 -14.02
N GLU A 47 -12.55 7.44 -15.03
CA GLU A 47 -13.35 7.13 -16.19
C GLU A 47 -14.01 5.76 -16.07
N GLU A 48 -15.14 5.59 -16.76
CA GLU A 48 -15.79 4.29 -16.86
C GLU A 48 -14.83 3.26 -17.48
N ASN A 49 -14.86 2.02 -17.00
CA ASN A 49 -13.92 0.94 -17.35
C ASN A 49 -12.45 1.14 -16.93
N CYS A 50 -12.11 2.27 -16.29
CA CYS A 50 -10.75 2.56 -15.80
C CYS A 50 -10.54 2.30 -14.31
N TYR A 51 -11.56 1.80 -13.60
CA TYR A 51 -11.49 1.41 -12.20
C TYR A 51 -12.18 0.06 -11.99
N LEU A 52 -11.81 -0.64 -10.92
CA LEU A 52 -12.47 -1.89 -10.55
C LEU A 52 -13.74 -1.63 -9.72
N SER A 53 -13.56 -0.94 -8.60
CA SER A 53 -14.66 -0.64 -7.66
C SER A 53 -14.48 0.68 -6.91
N MET A 54 -13.40 1.42 -7.22
CA MET A 54 -12.97 2.61 -6.47
C MET A 54 -12.95 3.82 -7.40
N ASP A 55 -14.15 4.38 -7.63
CA ASP A 55 -14.32 5.56 -8.48
C ASP A 55 -13.83 6.83 -7.78
N ILE A 56 -13.08 7.65 -8.51
CA ILE A 56 -12.60 8.97 -8.10
C ILE A 56 -13.23 10.00 -9.03
N THR A 57 -13.89 11.03 -8.50
CA THR A 57 -14.35 12.14 -9.33
C THR A 57 -13.27 13.21 -9.42
N CYS A 58 -12.85 13.54 -10.64
CA CYS A 58 -12.01 14.71 -10.88
C CYS A 58 -12.88 15.93 -11.20
N ASN A 59 -12.82 16.97 -10.37
CA ASN A 59 -13.53 18.21 -10.60
C ASN A 59 -12.59 19.25 -11.26
N TYR A 60 -12.83 19.48 -12.55
CA TYR A 60 -12.07 20.40 -13.40
C TYR A 60 -12.49 21.88 -13.26
N SER A 61 -13.52 22.19 -12.46
CA SER A 61 -13.89 23.57 -12.16
C SER A 61 -12.92 24.25 -11.18
N PHE A 62 -12.05 23.48 -10.50
CA PHE A 62 -10.95 24.00 -9.68
C PHE A 62 -9.67 24.15 -10.51
N ASN A 63 -8.79 25.06 -10.08
CA ASN A 63 -7.46 25.23 -10.67
C ASN A 63 -6.37 25.17 -9.58
N PRO A 64 -5.53 24.11 -9.52
CA PRO A 64 -5.58 22.90 -10.34
C PRO A 64 -6.84 22.04 -10.04
N PRO A 65 -7.20 21.08 -10.93
CA PRO A 65 -8.31 20.15 -10.70
C PRO A 65 -8.19 19.43 -9.36
N GLN A 66 -9.32 19.11 -8.73
CA GLN A 66 -9.36 18.46 -7.43
C GLN A 66 -10.07 17.11 -7.49
N ALA A 67 -9.46 16.11 -6.87
CA ALA A 67 -10.00 14.76 -6.77
C ALA A 67 -10.91 14.59 -5.55
N PHE A 68 -12.03 13.91 -5.74
CA PHE A 68 -13.01 13.62 -4.70
C PHE A 68 -13.38 12.14 -4.70
N LEU A 69 -13.73 11.63 -3.52
CA LEU A 69 -14.09 10.24 -3.32
C LEU A 69 -15.49 9.97 -3.92
N ARG A 70 -15.56 9.05 -4.87
CA ARG A 70 -16.77 8.73 -5.65
C ARG A 70 -17.37 9.95 -6.32
N ARG A 71 -18.65 9.88 -6.69
CA ARG A 71 -19.48 11.00 -7.17
C ARG A 71 -19.78 12.08 -6.13
N SER A 72 -19.30 11.96 -4.89
CA SER A 72 -19.49 12.99 -3.88
C SER A 72 -18.43 14.08 -4.03
N GLN A 73 -18.83 15.33 -4.22
CA GLN A 73 -17.90 16.46 -4.28
C GLN A 73 -17.54 17.01 -2.89
N SER A 74 -17.87 16.30 -1.79
CA SER A 74 -17.63 16.78 -0.43
C SER A 74 -16.33 16.28 0.20
N VAL A 75 -15.85 15.10 -0.21
CA VAL A 75 -14.69 14.40 0.39
C VAL A 75 -13.51 14.45 -0.57
N LYS A 76 -12.60 15.40 -0.34
CA LYS A 76 -11.39 15.57 -1.17
C LYS A 76 -10.40 14.46 -0.87
N VAL A 77 -9.83 13.86 -1.92
CA VAL A 77 -8.74 12.87 -1.84
C VAL A 77 -7.41 13.59 -1.98
N ARG A 78 -6.45 13.25 -1.11
CA ARG A 78 -5.09 13.82 -1.10
C ARG A 78 -4.04 12.87 -1.63
N ASN A 79 -4.17 11.59 -1.31
CA ASN A 79 -3.21 10.58 -1.72
C ASN A 79 -3.89 9.21 -1.82
N ILE A 80 -3.40 8.38 -2.74
CA ILE A 80 -3.82 7.00 -2.95
C ILE A 80 -2.58 6.12 -2.84
N SER A 81 -2.66 5.08 -2.02
CA SER A 81 -1.63 4.04 -1.93
C SER A 81 -2.22 2.69 -2.30
N ILE A 82 -1.51 1.98 -3.19
CA ILE A 82 -1.87 0.62 -3.58
C ILE A 82 -1.77 -0.37 -2.42
N ASP A 83 -0.98 -0.05 -1.40
CA ASP A 83 -0.78 -0.87 -0.20
C ASP A 83 -1.99 -0.85 0.75
N GLY A 84 -3.03 -0.09 0.39
CA GLY A 84 -4.34 -0.18 1.01
C GLY A 84 -4.79 1.02 1.81
N ASN A 85 -4.08 2.15 1.70
CA ASN A 85 -4.43 3.41 2.36
C ASN A 85 -4.91 4.44 1.35
N LEU A 86 -5.84 5.29 1.77
CA LEU A 86 -6.33 6.44 1.00
C LEU A 86 -6.49 7.63 1.95
N ASN A 87 -5.84 8.76 1.67
CA ASN A 87 -5.87 9.94 2.53
C ASN A 87 -6.94 10.92 2.01
N ILE A 88 -7.84 11.35 2.89
CA ILE A 88 -8.90 12.33 2.58
C ILE A 88 -8.84 13.54 3.50
N ASN A 89 -9.64 14.56 3.19
CA ASN A 89 -9.98 15.64 4.10
C ASN A 89 -11.43 15.51 4.61
N ALA A 90 -11.62 15.34 5.91
CA ALA A 90 -12.92 15.21 6.56
C ALA A 90 -13.26 16.45 7.40
N LEU A 91 -14.54 16.82 7.46
CA LEU A 91 -14.99 18.03 8.16
C LEU A 91 -14.78 17.94 9.68
N ILE A 92 -14.51 19.10 10.30
CA ILE A 92 -14.54 19.30 11.75
C ILE A 92 -15.99 19.58 12.17
N ALA A 93 -16.51 18.81 13.12
CA ALA A 93 -17.77 19.15 13.79
C ALA A 93 -17.51 20.24 14.83
N ARG A 94 -18.46 21.17 14.99
CA ARG A 94 -18.36 22.22 16.00
C ARG A 94 -19.72 22.56 16.60
N ASP A 95 -19.70 23.05 17.82
CA ASP A 95 -20.86 23.63 18.49
C ASP A 95 -20.42 24.90 19.23
N CYS A 96 -20.82 26.06 18.73
CA CYS A 96 -20.32 27.37 19.16
C CYS A 96 -21.46 28.26 19.66
N TYR A 97 -21.18 29.04 20.71
CA TYR A 97 -22.14 29.93 21.36
C TYR A 97 -21.65 31.38 21.29
N GLY A 98 -22.40 32.24 20.58
CA GLY A 98 -22.14 33.67 20.49
C GLY A 98 -22.63 34.45 21.72
N LYS A 99 -22.25 35.73 21.81
CA LYS A 99 -22.64 36.62 22.92
C LYS A 99 -24.15 36.83 23.06
N ASP A 100 -24.88 36.75 21.94
CA ASP A 100 -26.35 36.89 21.89
C ASP A 100 -27.08 35.53 21.94
N TRP A 101 -26.42 34.47 22.41
CA TRP A 101 -26.93 33.08 22.39
C TRP A 101 -27.20 32.54 20.98
N GLN A 102 -26.63 33.18 19.95
CA GLN A 102 -26.62 32.61 18.61
C GLN A 102 -25.75 31.36 18.59
N THR A 103 -26.36 30.23 18.27
CA THR A 103 -25.66 28.94 18.16
C THR A 103 -25.23 28.70 16.73
N THR A 104 -23.98 28.29 16.52
CA THR A 104 -23.48 27.80 15.24
C THR A 104 -22.98 26.37 15.39
N SER A 105 -23.74 25.40 14.89
CA SER A 105 -23.39 23.99 14.96
C SER A 105 -23.13 23.42 13.57
N VAL A 106 -22.10 22.59 13.46
CA VAL A 106 -21.75 21.83 12.24
C VAL A 106 -21.51 20.38 12.64
N TRP A 107 -22.13 19.46 11.92
CA TRP A 107 -21.88 18.02 12.06
C TRP A 107 -20.95 17.54 10.95
N SER A 108 -20.20 16.48 11.24
CA SER A 108 -19.34 15.84 10.25
C SER A 108 -19.87 14.43 9.97
N TYR A 109 -20.19 14.19 8.69
CA TYR A 109 -20.72 12.92 8.21
C TYR A 109 -19.77 12.34 7.17
N LEU A 110 -19.39 11.08 7.36
CA LEU A 110 -18.57 10.33 6.42
C LEU A 110 -19.27 9.01 6.08
N ASP A 111 -19.83 8.92 4.88
CA ASP A 111 -20.42 7.69 4.34
C ASP A 111 -19.49 7.05 3.30
N LEU A 112 -18.81 5.99 3.73
CA LEU A 112 -17.83 5.26 2.95
C LEU A 112 -18.41 4.02 2.27
N LYS A 113 -19.75 3.86 2.22
CA LYS A 113 -20.49 2.77 1.53
C LYS A 113 -19.85 1.38 1.67
N SER A 114 -19.23 1.07 2.81
CA SER A 114 -18.54 -0.19 3.13
C SER A 114 -17.33 -0.59 2.25
N GLN A 115 -16.96 0.19 1.23
CA GLN A 115 -15.75 -0.07 0.43
C GLN A 115 -14.48 0.48 1.09
N PHE A 116 -14.64 1.56 1.87
CA PHE A 116 -13.59 2.14 2.69
C PHE A 116 -13.99 2.12 4.16
N THR A 117 -13.00 2.09 5.03
CA THR A 117 -13.16 2.18 6.48
C THR A 117 -12.16 3.18 7.04
N ILE A 118 -12.49 3.86 8.14
CA ILE A 118 -11.53 4.71 8.85
C ILE A 118 -10.45 3.79 9.46
N SER A 119 -9.18 4.11 9.23
CA SER A 119 -8.06 3.33 9.79
C SER A 119 -8.02 3.47 11.31
N GLU A 120 -8.11 2.35 12.03
CA GLU A 120 -8.03 2.31 13.51
C GLU A 120 -6.65 2.74 14.01
N THR A 121 -5.59 2.34 13.32
CA THR A 121 -4.21 2.50 13.78
C THR A 121 -3.58 3.82 13.38
N ARG A 122 -4.15 4.54 12.40
CA ARG A 122 -3.60 5.79 11.87
C ARG A 122 -4.40 7.03 12.24
N ASN A 123 -5.57 6.88 12.87
CA ASN A 123 -6.40 8.02 13.22
C ASN A 123 -6.80 8.00 14.69
N LYS A 124 -7.05 9.20 15.24
CA LYS A 124 -7.67 9.41 16.55
C LYS A 124 -8.97 10.18 16.41
N PHE A 125 -9.89 9.97 17.34
CA PHE A 125 -11.03 10.86 17.55
C PHE A 125 -10.65 11.86 18.64
N VAL A 126 -10.80 13.15 18.35
CA VAL A 126 -10.35 14.25 19.21
C VAL A 126 -11.51 15.21 19.48
N VAL A 127 -11.58 15.69 20.72
CA VAL A 127 -12.50 16.72 21.18
C VAL A 127 -11.70 17.85 21.82
N VAL A 128 -11.97 19.09 21.39
CA VAL A 128 -11.29 20.29 21.89
C VAL A 128 -12.33 21.25 22.47
N GLY A 129 -12.07 21.75 23.67
CA GLY A 129 -12.92 22.68 24.40
C GLY A 129 -12.95 22.39 25.90
N CYS A 130 -13.37 23.38 26.68
CA CYS A 130 -13.82 23.22 28.07
C CYS A 130 -15.34 23.06 28.08
N ASP A 131 -15.94 22.56 29.17
CA ASP A 131 -17.41 22.33 29.21
C ASP A 131 -17.93 21.51 27.99
N SER A 132 -17.13 20.57 27.50
CA SER A 132 -17.23 20.02 26.15
C SER A 132 -17.31 18.50 26.13
N TYR A 133 -18.06 17.96 25.19
CA TYR A 133 -17.96 16.55 24.83
C TYR A 133 -18.25 16.35 23.35
N GLY A 134 -17.65 15.31 22.78
CA GLY A 134 -17.89 14.90 21.41
C GLY A 134 -18.29 13.44 21.35
N GLN A 135 -19.06 13.10 20.33
CA GLN A 135 -19.54 11.75 20.07
C GLN A 135 -19.17 11.35 18.65
N ILE A 136 -18.71 10.12 18.49
CA ILE A 136 -18.57 9.44 17.21
C ILE A 136 -19.49 8.22 17.20
N SER A 137 -20.37 8.14 16.21
CA SER A 137 -21.25 6.99 16.02
C SER A 137 -21.26 6.51 14.58
N GLY A 138 -21.61 5.25 14.36
CA GLY A 138 -21.83 4.74 13.02
C GLY A 138 -21.80 3.23 12.90
N PHE A 139 -21.50 2.73 11.70
CA PHE A 139 -21.67 1.31 11.39
C PHE A 139 -20.33 0.65 11.04
N ARG A 140 -20.16 -0.60 11.50
CA ARG A 140 -18.95 -1.39 11.28
C ARG A 140 -19.25 -2.81 10.82
N GLY A 141 -18.49 -3.29 9.84
CA GLY A 141 -18.65 -4.62 9.27
C GLY A 141 -20.10 -4.94 8.87
N ASN A 142 -20.58 -6.14 9.20
CA ASN A 142 -21.98 -6.55 9.01
C ASN A 142 -22.85 -6.36 10.26
N ARG A 143 -22.44 -5.52 11.22
CA ARG A 143 -23.17 -5.40 12.50
C ARG A 143 -24.43 -4.55 12.35
N SER A 144 -25.55 -5.05 12.86
CA SER A 144 -26.85 -4.37 12.83
C SER A 144 -26.95 -3.21 13.84
N TYR A 145 -26.15 -3.22 14.90
CA TYR A 145 -26.18 -2.19 15.94
C TYR A 145 -25.12 -1.11 15.68
N PRO A 146 -25.49 0.19 15.82
CA PRO A 146 -24.55 1.27 15.65
C PRO A 146 -23.49 1.24 16.76
N TYR A 147 -22.23 1.36 16.36
CA TYR A 147 -21.14 1.74 17.26
C TYR A 147 -21.39 3.18 17.73
N THR A 148 -21.16 3.45 19.01
CA THR A 148 -21.12 4.80 19.55
C THR A 148 -20.03 4.86 20.60
N SER A 149 -19.23 5.92 20.57
CA SER A 149 -18.27 6.26 21.60
C SER A 149 -18.17 7.77 21.68
N GLY A 150 -17.47 8.27 22.70
CA GLY A 150 -17.33 9.68 22.93
C GLY A 150 -16.24 9.98 23.94
N CYS A 151 -15.93 11.25 24.01
CA CYS A 151 -14.83 11.77 24.80
C CYS A 151 -15.24 13.15 25.31
N ARG A 152 -14.90 13.44 26.56
CA ARG A 152 -15.31 14.66 27.26
C ARG A 152 -14.09 15.40 27.76
N SER A 153 -14.21 16.72 27.80
CA SER A 153 -13.19 17.61 28.30
C SER A 153 -13.84 18.68 29.19
N ARG A 154 -13.28 18.88 30.40
CA ARG A 154 -13.74 19.88 31.37
C ARG A 154 -12.57 20.64 31.97
N CYS A 155 -12.77 21.94 32.08
CA CYS A 155 -11.90 22.91 32.72
C CYS A 155 -12.80 24.09 33.09
N ASP A 156 -12.64 24.63 34.30
CA ASP A 156 -13.47 25.74 34.77
C ASP A 156 -12.80 27.10 34.56
N THR A 157 -11.46 27.12 34.42
CA THR A 157 -10.68 28.32 34.14
C THR A 157 -9.63 28.06 33.06
N LYS A 158 -9.03 29.14 32.53
CA LYS A 158 -7.99 29.08 31.50
C LYS A 158 -6.72 28.39 32.02
N GLU A 159 -6.41 28.56 33.31
CA GLU A 159 -5.24 28.00 33.99
C GLU A 159 -5.38 26.50 34.26
N ALA A 160 -6.61 25.98 34.31
CA ALA A 160 -6.88 24.56 34.48
C ALA A 160 -6.76 23.75 33.18
N VAL A 161 -6.53 24.41 32.05
CA VAL A 161 -6.30 23.75 30.76
C VAL A 161 -4.94 23.07 30.79
N ASP A 162 -4.92 21.77 30.50
CA ASP A 162 -3.68 21.02 30.36
C ASP A 162 -3.29 20.96 28.88
N VAL A 163 -2.36 21.82 28.48
CA VAL A 163 -1.84 21.84 27.10
C VAL A 163 -0.86 20.68 26.86
N SER A 164 -0.28 20.11 27.92
CA SER A 164 0.71 19.03 27.82
C SER A 164 0.08 17.67 27.54
N SER A 165 -1.21 17.50 27.85
CA SER A 165 -1.93 16.25 27.62
C SER A 165 -3.32 16.47 27.01
N CYS A 166 -3.69 15.68 25.99
CA CYS A 166 -5.05 15.67 25.45
C CYS A 166 -5.90 14.59 26.15
N SER A 167 -6.05 14.70 27.48
CA SER A 167 -6.62 13.64 28.33
C SER A 167 -7.84 14.02 29.17
N GLY A 168 -8.48 15.17 28.91
CA GLY A 168 -9.74 15.55 29.55
C GLY A 168 -9.84 17.00 30.03
N SER A 169 -8.81 17.82 29.88
CA SER A 169 -8.81 19.23 30.31
C SER A 169 -8.36 20.15 29.17
N GLY A 170 -9.34 20.69 28.45
CA GLY A 170 -9.18 21.49 27.23
C GLY A 170 -9.12 20.65 25.95
N CYS A 171 -8.61 19.41 26.05
CA CYS A 171 -8.55 18.45 24.95
C CYS A 171 -8.77 17.03 25.49
N CYS A 172 -9.43 16.18 24.73
CA CYS A 172 -9.52 14.75 24.98
C CYS A 172 -9.42 13.99 23.65
N GLN A 173 -8.72 12.87 23.63
CA GLN A 173 -8.61 11.99 22.47
C GLN A 173 -8.82 10.52 22.83
N ILE A 174 -9.38 9.75 21.90
CA ILE A 174 -9.55 8.31 22.01
C ILE A 174 -9.22 7.60 20.70
N GLY A 175 -8.95 6.30 20.78
CA GLY A 175 -8.86 5.44 19.60
C GLY A 175 -10.20 5.25 18.90
N ILE A 176 -10.16 4.83 17.65
CA ILE A 176 -11.33 4.53 16.80
C ILE A 176 -11.34 3.02 16.54
N PRO A 177 -12.49 2.34 16.58
CA PRO A 177 -12.54 0.91 16.30
C PRO A 177 -12.32 0.63 14.81
N SER A 178 -11.75 -0.52 14.51
CA SER A 178 -11.68 -1.07 13.16
C SER A 178 -13.05 -1.21 12.49
N GLY A 179 -13.05 -1.06 11.17
CA GLY A 179 -14.17 -1.38 10.30
C GLY A 179 -15.27 -0.33 10.21
N LEU A 180 -15.07 0.86 10.77
CA LEU A 180 -16.04 1.96 10.72
C LEU A 180 -16.13 2.53 9.29
N PHE A 181 -17.20 2.21 8.56
CA PHE A 181 -17.44 2.68 7.18
C PHE A 181 -18.50 3.78 7.10
N PHE A 182 -19.20 4.03 8.18
CA PHE A 182 -20.06 5.20 8.34
C PHE A 182 -19.66 5.85 9.67
N ALA A 183 -19.42 7.15 9.66
CA ALA A 183 -19.12 7.91 10.86
C ALA A 183 -19.92 9.22 10.88
N ASN A 184 -20.64 9.44 11.97
CA ASN A 184 -21.23 10.70 12.36
C ASN A 184 -20.46 11.22 13.57
N VAL A 185 -19.89 12.41 13.42
CA VAL A 185 -19.16 13.11 14.47
C VAL A 185 -19.93 14.35 14.87
N SER A 186 -20.20 14.45 16.16
CA SER A 186 -20.91 15.57 16.78
C SER A 186 -20.09 16.18 17.91
N ALA A 187 -20.17 17.49 18.04
CA ALA A 187 -19.63 18.28 19.13
C ALA A 187 -20.78 18.85 19.96
N TYR A 188 -20.62 18.92 21.27
CA TYR A 188 -21.63 19.42 22.20
C TYR A 188 -20.98 20.11 23.40
N SER A 189 -21.79 20.87 24.14
CA SER A 189 -21.43 21.49 25.40
C SER A 189 -22.34 21.02 26.53
N PHE A 190 -21.83 20.87 27.75
CA PHE A 190 -22.66 20.50 28.90
C PHE A 190 -23.49 21.68 29.40
N ASN A 191 -22.92 22.90 29.41
CA ASN A 191 -23.56 24.10 29.96
C ASN A 191 -23.51 25.26 28.97
N GLN A 192 -23.54 24.98 27.67
CA GLN A 192 -23.56 25.98 26.59
C GLN A 192 -22.38 26.96 26.69
N HIS A 193 -21.23 26.49 27.21
CA HIS A 193 -20.02 27.27 27.44
C HIS A 193 -20.19 28.49 28.36
N ARG A 194 -21.30 28.59 29.10
CA ARG A 194 -21.65 29.80 29.89
C ARG A 194 -20.54 30.22 30.84
N ASN A 195 -19.95 29.25 31.53
CA ASN A 195 -18.95 29.49 32.58
C ASN A 195 -17.53 29.67 32.02
N VAL A 196 -17.29 29.34 30.75
CA VAL A 196 -15.96 29.36 30.11
C VAL A 196 -15.88 30.29 28.90
N SER A 197 -16.99 30.96 28.56
CA SER A 197 -17.16 31.85 27.39
C SER A 197 -16.13 32.97 27.26
N GLY A 198 -15.45 33.34 28.35
CA GLY A 198 -14.35 34.31 28.33
C GLY A 198 -13.09 33.86 27.60
N PHE A 199 -12.91 32.55 27.38
CA PHE A 199 -11.73 31.99 26.69
C PHE A 199 -12.02 30.77 25.81
N ASN A 200 -13.19 30.15 25.93
CA ASN A 200 -13.65 29.06 25.09
C ASN A 200 -15.16 29.15 24.90
N ASN A 201 -15.61 29.33 23.65
CA ASN A 201 -17.02 29.46 23.31
C ASN A 201 -17.49 28.41 22.30
N CYS A 202 -16.60 27.47 21.95
CA CYS A 202 -16.83 26.44 20.96
C CYS A 202 -16.32 25.08 21.47
N THR A 203 -17.10 24.04 21.18
CA THR A 203 -16.62 22.66 21.17
C THR A 203 -16.24 22.29 19.74
N TYR A 204 -15.12 21.61 19.55
CA TYR A 204 -14.76 20.98 18.28
C TYR A 204 -14.63 19.47 18.47
N ALA A 205 -15.06 18.69 17.48
CA ALA A 205 -14.88 17.25 17.46
C ALA A 205 -14.54 16.78 16.04
N PHE A 206 -13.55 15.89 15.91
CA PHE A 206 -13.08 15.45 14.59
C PHE A 206 -12.32 14.13 14.66
N VAL A 207 -12.23 13.47 13.50
CA VAL A 207 -11.28 12.38 13.26
C VAL A 207 -10.09 12.98 12.53
N VAL A 208 -8.87 12.61 12.94
CA VAL A 208 -7.64 13.12 12.33
C VAL A 208 -6.56 12.05 12.31
N GLU A 209 -5.73 12.07 11.28
CA GLU A 209 -4.51 11.27 11.18
C GLU A 209 -3.55 11.60 12.34
N GLU A 210 -2.96 10.57 12.94
CA GLU A 210 -2.07 10.72 14.09
C GLU A 210 -0.87 11.62 13.74
N GLY A 211 -0.60 12.61 14.59
CA GLY A 211 0.45 13.61 14.37
C GLY A 211 0.08 14.75 13.40
N GLN A 212 -1.16 14.84 12.91
CA GLN A 212 -1.61 15.96 12.06
C GLN A 212 -2.36 17.07 12.82
N PHE A 213 -2.52 16.92 14.14
CA PHE A 213 -3.12 17.93 15.00
C PHE A 213 -2.41 17.95 16.36
N ASP A 214 -1.92 19.13 16.73
CA ASP A 214 -1.35 19.42 18.04
C ASP A 214 -2.27 20.37 18.81
N PHE A 215 -2.60 19.99 20.03
CA PHE A 215 -3.43 20.83 20.89
C PHE A 215 -2.61 22.02 21.42
N SER A 216 -3.25 23.19 21.44
CA SER A 216 -2.69 24.41 22.02
C SER A 216 -3.82 25.26 22.61
N MET A 217 -3.47 26.27 23.40
CA MET A 217 -4.45 27.24 23.91
C MET A 217 -5.23 27.93 22.80
N ALA A 218 -4.60 28.20 21.64
CA ALA A 218 -5.27 28.83 20.51
C ALA A 218 -6.41 27.96 19.96
N SER A 219 -6.27 26.62 20.04
CA SER A 219 -7.26 25.65 19.59
C SER A 219 -8.61 25.77 20.32
N LEU A 220 -8.66 26.41 21.49
CA LEU A 220 -9.90 26.67 22.24
C LEU A 220 -10.73 27.82 21.65
N GLU A 221 -10.09 28.80 21.01
CA GLU A 221 -10.77 29.91 20.37
C GLU A 221 -11.11 29.57 18.93
N ASN A 222 -10.14 28.98 18.21
CA ASN A 222 -10.29 28.49 16.86
C ASN A 222 -9.29 27.38 16.62
N ILE A 223 -9.67 26.31 15.94
CA ILE A 223 -8.70 25.32 15.47
C ILE A 223 -7.79 26.01 14.44
N PRO A 224 -6.48 26.20 14.73
CA PRO A 224 -5.59 26.99 13.89
C PRO A 224 -5.17 26.17 12.67
N GLN A 225 -6.09 25.98 11.72
CA GLN A 225 -5.87 25.47 10.36
C GLN A 225 -7.07 25.93 9.51
N VAL A 226 -6.78 26.73 8.48
CA VAL A 226 -7.72 27.60 7.72
C VAL A 226 -8.56 26.81 6.69
N ASN A 227 -9.05 25.64 7.07
CA ASN A 227 -10.02 24.89 6.28
C ASN A 227 -10.77 24.04 7.31
N PRO A 228 -12.12 23.99 7.32
CA PRO A 228 -12.87 23.21 8.31
C PRO A 228 -12.70 21.69 8.11
N LYS A 229 -11.57 21.22 7.55
CA LYS A 229 -11.28 19.84 7.23
C LYS A 229 -9.87 19.44 7.65
N LEU A 230 -9.74 18.24 8.18
CA LEU A 230 -8.47 17.64 8.62
C LEU A 230 -8.15 16.37 7.83
N PRO A 231 -6.87 16.00 7.71
CA PRO A 231 -6.47 14.77 7.06
C PRO A 231 -6.95 13.54 7.84
N VAL A 232 -7.51 12.56 7.13
CA VAL A 232 -7.95 11.28 7.67
C VAL A 232 -7.46 10.16 6.75
N VAL A 233 -6.93 9.09 7.33
CA VAL A 233 -6.50 7.90 6.59
C VAL A 233 -7.63 6.87 6.56
N LEU A 234 -8.03 6.48 5.36
CA LEU A 234 -8.94 5.38 5.12
C LEU A 234 -8.17 4.13 4.72
N GLU A 235 -8.74 2.99 5.05
CA GLU A 235 -8.38 1.69 4.51
C GLU A 235 -9.38 1.28 3.43
N TRP A 236 -8.91 0.61 2.38
CA TRP A 236 -9.78 0.15 1.30
C TRP A 236 -9.65 -1.35 1.07
N SER A 237 -10.65 -1.96 0.43
CA SER A 237 -10.60 -3.35 0.00
C SER A 237 -11.45 -3.57 -1.24
N VAL A 238 -11.09 -4.58 -2.04
CA VAL A 238 -11.91 -5.04 -3.15
C VAL A 238 -13.01 -5.95 -2.61
N ARG A 239 -14.25 -5.67 -3.00
CA ARG A 239 -15.42 -6.50 -2.70
C ARG A 239 -15.89 -7.20 -3.99
N ASP A 240 -15.10 -8.17 -4.42
CA ASP A 240 -15.42 -9.04 -5.56
C ASP A 240 -15.75 -10.44 -5.03
N ALA A 241 -16.96 -10.92 -5.30
CA ALA A 241 -17.47 -12.18 -4.78
C ALA A 241 -16.68 -13.42 -5.26
N ARG A 242 -15.90 -13.29 -6.35
CA ARG A 242 -15.19 -14.43 -6.96
C ARG A 242 -13.69 -14.46 -6.67
N GLY A 243 -13.13 -13.45 -5.98
CA GLY A 243 -11.70 -13.41 -5.65
C GLY A 243 -10.77 -13.29 -6.86
N SER A 244 -11.29 -12.94 -8.05
CA SER A 244 -10.56 -13.04 -9.32
C SER A 244 -9.91 -11.72 -9.75
N SER A 245 -9.93 -10.71 -8.88
CA SER A 245 -9.42 -9.37 -9.18
C SER A 245 -7.89 -9.30 -9.14
N CYS A 246 -7.22 -10.19 -8.39
CA CYS A 246 -5.75 -10.28 -8.42
C CYS A 246 -5.31 -10.87 -9.76
N LYS A 247 -4.31 -10.26 -10.40
CA LYS A 247 -3.84 -10.66 -11.73
C LYS A 247 -2.36 -11.02 -11.66
N GLY A 248 -1.99 -12.12 -12.34
CA GLY A 248 -0.64 -12.57 -12.67
C GLY A 248 0.43 -12.44 -11.55
N ASN A 249 0.93 -13.56 -11.02
CA ASN A 249 1.93 -13.56 -9.94
C ASN A 249 1.56 -12.70 -8.73
N ALA A 250 0.27 -12.72 -8.37
CA ALA A 250 -0.27 -12.02 -7.21
C ALA A 250 -1.23 -12.92 -6.43
N THR A 251 -1.28 -12.72 -5.12
CA THR A 251 -2.19 -13.43 -4.19
C THR A 251 -3.13 -12.46 -3.50
N SER A 252 -4.35 -12.93 -3.21
CA SER A 252 -5.30 -12.22 -2.37
C SER A 252 -5.00 -12.43 -0.89
N TYR A 253 -5.32 -11.42 -0.07
CA TYR A 253 -5.28 -11.52 1.39
C TYR A 253 -6.38 -10.67 2.00
N HIS A 254 -6.94 -11.12 3.12
CA HIS A 254 -7.96 -10.39 3.87
C HIS A 254 -7.33 -9.47 4.91
N THR A 255 -8.01 -8.37 5.20
CA THR A 255 -7.65 -7.50 6.33
C THR A 255 -8.79 -7.51 7.33
N ASN A 256 -8.48 -7.57 8.63
CA ASN A 256 -9.49 -7.65 9.70
C ASN A 256 -10.40 -6.40 9.76
N ASN A 257 -9.95 -5.30 9.16
CA ASN A 257 -10.58 -4.00 9.24
C ASN A 257 -11.56 -3.74 8.10
N THR A 258 -11.62 -4.61 7.08
CA THR A 258 -12.50 -4.42 5.92
C THR A 258 -13.32 -5.68 5.65
N LEU A 259 -14.39 -5.55 4.85
CA LEU A 259 -15.25 -6.67 4.45
C LEU A 259 -14.79 -7.35 3.15
N GLY A 260 -13.62 -6.99 2.63
CA GLY A 260 -13.11 -7.45 1.34
C GLY A 260 -11.73 -8.07 1.45
N TYR A 261 -11.02 -8.08 0.33
CA TYR A 261 -9.63 -8.52 0.24
C TYR A 261 -8.78 -7.47 -0.51
N ARG A 262 -7.46 -7.60 -0.43
CA ARG A 262 -6.50 -6.89 -1.26
C ARG A 262 -5.62 -7.89 -1.99
N CYS A 263 -4.92 -7.42 -3.01
CA CYS A 263 -3.96 -8.20 -3.77
C CYS A 263 -2.56 -7.71 -3.44
N LYS A 264 -1.60 -8.64 -3.40
CA LYS A 264 -0.18 -8.34 -3.24
C LYS A 264 0.58 -9.18 -4.27
N CYS A 265 1.61 -8.60 -4.89
CA CYS A 265 2.53 -9.38 -5.72
C CYS A 265 3.19 -10.48 -4.89
N ASN A 266 3.40 -11.63 -5.51
CA ASN A 266 4.10 -12.75 -4.90
C ASN A 266 5.54 -12.36 -4.56
N ASP A 267 6.17 -13.12 -3.67
CA ASP A 267 7.57 -12.90 -3.34
C ASP A 267 8.45 -13.00 -4.61
N GLY A 268 9.43 -12.10 -4.72
CA GLY A 268 10.20 -11.92 -5.94
C GLY A 268 9.55 -11.04 -7.01
N TYR A 269 8.31 -10.57 -6.83
CA TYR A 269 7.60 -9.69 -7.77
C TYR A 269 7.24 -8.32 -7.18
N GLN A 270 7.21 -7.29 -8.03
CA GLN A 270 6.79 -5.91 -7.69
C GLN A 270 5.92 -5.31 -8.80
N GLY A 271 5.15 -4.28 -8.49
CA GLY A 271 4.26 -3.61 -9.43
C GLY A 271 2.82 -3.62 -8.94
N ASN A 272 1.86 -3.54 -9.88
CA ASN A 272 0.44 -3.48 -9.58
C ASN A 272 -0.21 -4.88 -9.61
N PRO A 273 -0.62 -5.46 -8.47
CA PRO A 273 -1.19 -6.81 -8.41
C PRO A 273 -2.62 -6.93 -8.96
N TYR A 274 -3.20 -5.83 -9.42
CA TYR A 274 -4.53 -5.79 -10.02
C TYR A 274 -4.48 -5.69 -11.55
N LEU A 275 -3.29 -5.52 -12.15
CA LEU A 275 -3.11 -5.44 -13.60
C LEU A 275 -2.50 -6.73 -14.17
N PRO A 276 -2.89 -7.14 -15.39
CA PRO A 276 -2.24 -8.26 -16.07
C PRO A 276 -0.83 -7.88 -16.56
N SER A 277 -0.01 -8.89 -16.83
CA SER A 277 1.26 -8.72 -17.55
C SER A 277 1.01 -8.05 -18.92
N PRO A 278 1.87 -7.12 -19.38
CA PRO A 278 3.13 -6.71 -18.79
C PRO A 278 3.00 -5.60 -17.73
N CYS A 279 1.80 -5.07 -17.47
CA CYS A 279 1.62 -3.90 -16.60
C CYS A 279 1.49 -4.25 -15.10
N GLY A 280 1.36 -5.53 -14.79
CA GLY A 280 1.14 -6.08 -13.45
C GLY A 280 2.40 -6.34 -12.63
N CYS A 281 2.35 -7.40 -11.82
CA CYS A 281 3.49 -7.87 -11.05
C CYS A 281 4.60 -8.40 -11.97
N GLN A 282 5.77 -7.76 -11.93
CA GLN A 282 6.97 -8.13 -12.66
C GLN A 282 8.08 -8.60 -11.71
N VAL A 283 9.01 -9.42 -12.20
CA VAL A 283 10.15 -9.90 -11.42
C VAL A 283 10.96 -8.72 -10.92
N LYS A 284 11.27 -8.68 -9.63
CA LYS A 284 12.17 -7.70 -9.02
C LYS A 284 13.57 -7.93 -9.60
N ASN A 285 14.11 -6.94 -10.33
CA ASN A 285 15.46 -6.95 -10.91
C ASN A 285 15.84 -8.25 -11.66
N PRO A 286 15.54 -8.36 -12.97
CA PRO A 286 15.93 -9.54 -13.75
C PRO A 286 17.45 -9.77 -13.83
N PHE A 287 18.27 -8.75 -13.53
CA PHE A 287 19.74 -8.85 -13.55
C PHE A 287 20.33 -9.72 -12.43
N PHE A 288 19.69 -9.81 -11.26
CA PHE A 288 20.19 -10.68 -10.17
C PHE A 288 19.81 -12.16 -10.38
N ALA A 289 18.80 -12.46 -11.20
CA ALA A 289 18.44 -13.83 -11.54
C ALA A 289 19.37 -14.46 -12.59
N MET A 290 20.08 -13.65 -13.39
CA MET A 290 21.11 -14.15 -14.32
C MET A 290 22.49 -14.30 -13.67
N ALA A 291 22.77 -13.57 -12.58
CA ALA A 291 24.08 -13.62 -11.91
C ALA A 291 24.36 -14.93 -11.16
N SER A 292 23.38 -15.84 -11.05
CA SER A 292 23.56 -17.17 -10.45
C SER A 292 24.09 -18.24 -11.42
N TYR A 293 24.31 -17.91 -12.69
CA TYR A 293 24.79 -18.88 -13.69
C TYR A 293 25.90 -18.25 -14.54
N ASP A 294 27.14 -18.37 -14.07
CA ASP A 294 28.37 -18.49 -14.87
C ASP A 294 29.57 -18.35 -13.91
N LEU A 295 29.95 -19.46 -13.26
CA LEU A 295 31.26 -19.57 -12.61
C LEU A 295 32.26 -20.05 -13.66
N VAL A 296 33.12 -19.15 -14.12
CA VAL A 296 34.32 -19.51 -14.88
C VAL A 296 35.44 -19.76 -13.88
N GLU A 297 35.74 -21.02 -13.59
CA GLU A 297 36.98 -21.36 -12.88
C GLU A 297 38.16 -21.25 -13.84
N VAL A 298 39.13 -20.39 -13.48
CA VAL A 298 40.38 -20.24 -14.20
C VAL A 298 41.43 -21.12 -13.54
N GLY A 299 41.75 -22.25 -14.16
CA GLY A 299 42.85 -23.12 -13.75
C GLY A 299 44.11 -22.86 -14.59
N ILE A 300 45.26 -22.69 -13.93
CA ILE A 300 46.57 -22.57 -14.59
C ILE A 300 47.33 -23.87 -14.39
N ILE A 301 47.68 -24.54 -15.49
CA ILE A 301 48.56 -25.73 -15.47
C ILE A 301 49.63 -25.52 -16.54
N HIS A 302 50.91 -25.54 -16.13
CA HIS A 302 52.09 -25.44 -17.00
C HIS A 302 52.02 -24.27 -18.02
N ASP A 303 51.82 -23.05 -17.53
CA ASP A 303 51.87 -21.79 -18.31
C ASP A 303 50.86 -21.65 -19.47
N GLN A 304 49.75 -22.41 -19.46
CA GLN A 304 48.61 -22.22 -20.37
C GLN A 304 47.34 -21.90 -19.57
N ILE A 305 46.56 -20.90 -20.01
CA ILE A 305 45.26 -20.54 -19.40
C ILE A 305 44.18 -21.44 -20.01
N LEU A 306 43.55 -22.29 -19.19
CA LEU A 306 42.39 -23.09 -19.60
C LEU A 306 41.11 -22.42 -19.07
N LEU A 307 40.20 -22.03 -19.98
CA LEU A 307 38.85 -21.58 -19.63
C LEU A 307 37.92 -22.79 -19.67
N VAL A 308 37.44 -23.22 -18.50
CA VAL A 308 36.41 -24.26 -18.41
C VAL A 308 35.07 -23.56 -18.20
N GLN A 309 34.19 -23.63 -19.20
CA GLN A 309 32.85 -23.09 -19.11
C GLN A 309 31.92 -24.18 -18.55
N ALA A 310 31.59 -24.12 -17.27
CA ALA A 310 30.62 -25.03 -16.66
C ALA A 310 29.20 -24.47 -16.88
N SER A 311 28.56 -24.85 -17.99
CA SER A 311 27.13 -24.55 -18.20
C SER A 311 26.27 -25.52 -17.39
N LEU A 312 25.74 -25.08 -16.25
CA LEU A 312 24.61 -25.77 -15.64
C LEU A 312 23.37 -25.44 -16.47
N ALA A 313 22.93 -26.39 -17.29
CA ALA A 313 21.73 -26.23 -18.11
C ALA A 313 20.49 -26.01 -17.20
N PRO A 314 19.61 -25.04 -17.52
CA PRO A 314 18.42 -24.82 -16.73
C PRO A 314 17.39 -25.93 -16.98
N PHE A 315 16.72 -26.35 -15.89
CA PHE A 315 15.46 -27.06 -15.98
C PHE A 315 14.43 -26.17 -16.71
N VAL A 316 13.80 -26.75 -17.72
CA VAL A 316 12.79 -26.15 -18.60
C VAL A 316 11.54 -25.72 -17.84
N ILE A 317 11.07 -24.48 -18.04
CA ILE A 317 9.63 -24.18 -18.05
C ILE A 317 9.29 -23.26 -19.24
N ALA A 318 8.57 -23.87 -20.19
CA ALA A 318 7.70 -23.29 -21.23
C ALA A 318 8.27 -22.30 -22.26
N GLY A 319 8.74 -22.88 -23.38
CA GLY A 319 8.22 -22.58 -24.72
C GLY A 319 8.44 -21.19 -25.30
N HIS A 320 9.64 -20.92 -25.84
CA HIS A 320 9.82 -20.12 -27.05
C HIS A 320 11.17 -20.48 -27.69
N GLU A 321 11.15 -20.80 -28.99
CA GLU A 321 12.32 -21.08 -29.83
C GLU A 321 13.27 -19.87 -29.88
N TRP A 322 14.57 -20.10 -29.69
CA TRP A 322 15.61 -19.10 -29.93
C TRP A 322 16.24 -19.30 -31.31
N SER A 323 16.21 -18.25 -32.14
CA SER A 323 16.86 -18.16 -33.45
C SER A 323 18.38 -17.96 -33.33
N PRO A 324 19.22 -18.54 -34.21
CA PRO A 324 20.67 -18.54 -34.08
C PRO A 324 21.29 -17.27 -34.65
N VAL A 325 21.36 -16.20 -33.86
CA VAL A 325 22.16 -15.02 -34.21
C VAL A 325 23.08 -14.67 -33.05
N ARG A 326 24.07 -15.53 -32.77
CA ARG A 326 25.28 -15.17 -31.99
C ARG A 326 26.38 -16.24 -32.01
N ALA A 327 26.64 -16.88 -33.15
CA ALA A 327 27.84 -17.74 -33.31
C ALA A 327 29.07 -17.00 -33.87
N ASN A 328 28.92 -15.76 -34.36
CA ASN A 328 29.95 -15.08 -35.16
C ASN A 328 30.90 -14.13 -34.41
N LEU A 329 30.77 -13.97 -33.09
CA LEU A 329 31.68 -13.11 -32.32
C LEU A 329 32.86 -13.89 -31.72
N VAL A 330 32.66 -15.16 -31.38
CA VAL A 330 33.70 -16.00 -30.75
C VAL A 330 34.76 -16.46 -31.76
N ALA A 331 34.35 -16.79 -32.99
CA ALA A 331 35.26 -17.27 -34.04
C ALA A 331 36.23 -16.20 -34.57
N LYS A 332 35.96 -14.90 -34.35
CA LYS A 332 36.84 -13.80 -34.80
C LYS A 332 37.96 -13.45 -33.82
N LEU A 333 37.88 -13.91 -32.58
CA LEU A 333 38.86 -13.56 -31.53
C LEU A 333 39.93 -14.64 -31.32
N PHE A 334 39.71 -15.88 -31.78
CA PHE A 334 40.63 -17.00 -31.52
C PHE A 334 40.75 -17.96 -32.72
N PRO A 335 41.65 -17.69 -33.69
CA PRO A 335 41.78 -18.51 -34.90
C PRO A 335 42.46 -19.88 -34.71
N ASN A 336 42.95 -20.20 -33.50
CA ASN A 336 43.72 -21.43 -33.22
C ASN A 336 43.07 -22.38 -32.20
N VAL A 337 41.78 -22.23 -31.91
CA VAL A 337 41.06 -23.13 -30.99
C VAL A 337 40.48 -24.30 -31.78
N VAL A 338 40.99 -25.51 -31.54
CA VAL A 338 40.40 -26.75 -32.05
C VAL A 338 39.27 -27.15 -31.09
N PRO A 339 38.04 -27.42 -31.57
CA PRO A 339 36.94 -27.82 -30.70
C PRO A 339 37.16 -29.24 -30.18
N VAL A 340 37.00 -29.44 -28.88
CA VAL A 340 36.85 -30.79 -28.29
C VAL A 340 35.37 -31.14 -28.38
N GLN A 341 35.04 -32.21 -29.10
CA GLN A 341 33.70 -32.80 -29.09
C GLN A 341 33.51 -33.56 -27.79
N ASP A 342 32.53 -33.16 -26.99
CA ASP A 342 32.06 -33.98 -25.87
C ASP A 342 31.43 -35.27 -26.40
N ASN A 343 32.01 -36.41 -26.04
CA ASN A 343 31.42 -37.71 -26.25
C ASN A 343 30.26 -37.90 -25.25
N MET A 344 29.05 -38.01 -25.78
CA MET A 344 27.88 -38.43 -25.00
C MET A 344 28.08 -39.85 -24.48
N VAL A 345 28.08 -40.01 -23.15
CA VAL A 345 27.85 -41.32 -22.52
C VAL A 345 26.35 -41.57 -22.52
N ASN A 346 25.89 -42.40 -23.46
CA ASN A 346 24.54 -42.97 -23.42
C ASN A 346 24.48 -44.02 -22.31
N LEU A 347 23.71 -43.76 -21.26
CA LEU A 347 23.18 -44.82 -20.39
C LEU A 347 21.84 -45.25 -20.98
N GLN A 348 21.90 -46.32 -21.76
CA GLN A 348 20.74 -47.06 -22.26
C GLN A 348 20.30 -48.04 -21.15
N GLY A 349 19.07 -47.89 -20.70
CA GLY A 349 18.39 -48.86 -19.83
C GLY A 349 17.07 -49.23 -20.48
N ASP A 350 17.03 -50.41 -21.10
CA ASP A 350 15.90 -50.95 -21.84
C ASP A 350 14.69 -51.28 -20.94
N ASP A 351 13.52 -51.13 -21.56
CA ASP A 351 12.16 -51.40 -21.10
C ASP A 351 11.95 -52.81 -20.51
N HIS A 352 11.04 -52.93 -19.53
CA HIS A 352 9.90 -53.85 -19.70
C HIS A 352 8.65 -53.48 -18.87
N ASN A 353 7.55 -53.65 -19.59
CA ASN A 353 6.13 -53.37 -19.36
C ASN A 353 5.46 -54.34 -18.36
N MET A 354 4.47 -53.89 -17.57
CA MET A 354 3.20 -54.61 -17.30
C MET A 354 2.16 -53.74 -16.55
N ASP A 355 0.95 -53.70 -17.11
CA ASP A 355 -0.30 -53.15 -16.56
C ASP A 355 -0.82 -53.91 -15.32
N ASN A 356 -1.44 -53.18 -14.37
CA ASN A 356 -2.81 -53.38 -13.82
C ASN A 356 -2.98 -52.89 -12.35
N ASN A 357 -3.83 -51.87 -12.19
CA ASN A 357 -5.02 -51.77 -11.34
C ASN A 357 -5.05 -52.25 -9.85
N ILE A 358 -5.72 -51.41 -9.02
CA ILE A 358 -6.43 -51.66 -7.74
C ILE A 358 -5.71 -51.35 -6.39
N GLY A 359 -6.24 -50.34 -5.68
CA GLY A 359 -6.78 -50.53 -4.32
C GLY A 359 -5.99 -50.11 -3.07
N ASN A 360 -6.49 -49.06 -2.40
CA ASN A 360 -6.66 -48.85 -0.95
C ASN A 360 -5.55 -49.17 0.10
N ASN A 361 -5.34 -48.16 0.94
CA ASN A 361 -5.13 -48.16 2.41
C ASN A 361 -3.73 -48.30 3.03
N LYS A 362 -3.42 -47.21 3.77
CA LYS A 362 -2.96 -47.11 5.18
C LYS A 362 -1.46 -47.15 5.55
N SER A 363 -1.16 -46.10 6.32
CA SER A 363 -0.34 -45.97 7.55
C SER A 363 1.18 -45.90 7.46
N ASP A 364 1.65 -44.72 7.93
CA ASP A 364 2.67 -44.47 8.94
C ASP A 364 4.06 -45.10 8.77
N HIS A 365 5.07 -44.24 8.59
CA HIS A 365 6.12 -44.06 9.59
C HIS A 365 7.04 -42.87 9.26
N GLU A 366 7.18 -41.97 10.24
CA GLU A 366 8.28 -41.00 10.35
C GLU A 366 9.63 -41.72 10.50
N GLU A 367 10.68 -41.26 9.81
CA GLU A 367 12.03 -41.26 10.42
C GLU A 367 12.99 -40.20 9.82
N LYS A 368 13.15 -39.13 10.62
CA LYS A 368 14.37 -38.35 10.94
C LYS A 368 15.53 -38.29 9.92
N LEU A 369 15.74 -37.09 9.36
CA LEU A 369 17.04 -36.64 8.84
C LEU A 369 18.06 -36.49 9.99
N ASN A 370 19.20 -37.17 9.86
CA ASN A 370 20.39 -36.95 10.68
C ASN A 370 21.40 -36.13 9.87
N ILE A 371 21.66 -34.90 10.32
CA ILE A 371 22.72 -34.03 9.80
C ILE A 371 23.99 -34.35 10.59
N ARG A 372 25.09 -34.72 9.92
CA ARG A 372 26.44 -34.64 10.48
C ARG A 372 27.19 -33.48 9.83
N ILE A 373 27.85 -32.73 10.70
CA ILE A 373 28.64 -31.51 10.49
C ILE A 373 29.83 -31.80 9.57
#